data_AF-A0A224VLR7-F1
#
_entry.id   AF-A0A224VLR7-F1
#
_cell.length_a   1.000
_cell.length_b   1.000
_cell.length_c   1.000
_cell.angle_alpha   90.00
_cell.angle_beta   90.00
_cell.angle_gamma   90.00
#
_symmetry.space_group_name_H-M   'P 1'
#
loop_
_entity.id
_entity.type
_entity.pdbx_description
1 polymer ?
#
loop_
_entity_poly.entity_id
_entity_poly.type
_entity_poly.pdbx_seq_one_letter_code
_entity_poly.pdbx_strand_id
1 'polypeptide(L)'
;MRKTINNGDACALPTQKGDQAPFSKKFSTGELPVEPNRYHYVWAKFCPWATPAAIMIDYTGLNQVISKFATDPLRHPGIDDD
;
A
#
# COMPACT_ATOMS: atom_id res chain seq x y z
N MET A 1 -21.11 -34.76 7.25
CA MET A 1 -19.85 -34.45 7.96
C MET A 1 -19.22 -33.24 7.28
N ARG A 2 -19.27 -32.05 7.91
CA ARG A 2 -18.66 -30.83 7.35
C ARG A 2 -17.17 -30.83 7.71
N LYS A 3 -16.27 -30.80 6.72
CA LYS A 3 -14.85 -30.60 6.95
C LYS A 3 -14.58 -29.12 7.16
N THR A 4 -13.99 -28.78 8.30
CA THR A 4 -13.37 -27.47 8.54
C THR A 4 -12.07 -27.46 7.77
N ILE A 5 -11.95 -26.59 6.75
CA ILE A 5 -10.71 -26.42 5.99
C ILE A 5 -9.89 -25.34 6.67
N ASN A 6 -8.66 -25.65 7.05
CA ASN A 6 -7.74 -24.72 7.69
C ASN A 6 -6.89 -23.99 6.63
N ASN A 7 -6.42 -22.79 6.95
CA ASN A 7 -5.49 -22.06 6.08
C ASN A 7 -4.18 -22.86 5.92
N GLY A 8 -3.92 -23.34 4.71
CA GLY A 8 -2.79 -24.23 4.39
C GLY A 8 -3.19 -25.60 3.82
N ASP A 9 -4.47 -25.97 3.88
CA ASP A 9 -4.98 -27.24 3.35
C ASP A 9 -5.10 -27.27 1.81
N ALA A 10 -4.92 -26.13 1.13
CA ALA A 10 -4.91 -26.02 -0.34
C ALA A 10 -3.47 -25.85 -0.85
N CYS A 11 -3.08 -26.70 -1.81
CA CYS A 11 -1.72 -26.80 -2.34
C CYS A 11 -1.10 -25.45 -2.77
N ALA A 12 0.17 -25.27 -2.41
CA ALA A 12 1.16 -24.32 -2.94
C ALA A 12 0.94 -22.81 -2.73
N LEU A 13 -0.09 -22.37 -2.01
CA LEU A 13 -0.13 -20.97 -1.57
C LEU A 13 0.78 -20.80 -0.35
N PRO A 14 1.77 -19.88 -0.38
CA PRO A 14 2.50 -19.56 0.83
C PRO A 14 1.50 -19.12 1.89
N THR A 15 1.70 -19.60 3.13
CA THR A 15 0.92 -19.12 4.27
C THR A 15 1.00 -17.60 4.27
N GLN A 16 -0.16 -16.92 4.31
CA GLN A 16 -0.17 -15.47 4.42
C GLN A 16 0.57 -15.11 5.71
N LYS A 17 1.83 -14.68 5.56
CA LYS A 17 2.68 -14.24 6.65
C LYS A 17 1.93 -13.09 7.30
N GLY A 18 1.56 -13.27 8.58
CA GLY A 18 0.70 -12.33 9.30
C GLY A 18 1.17 -10.89 9.05
N ASP A 19 0.24 -10.10 8.51
CA ASP A 19 0.46 -8.75 8.03
C ASP A 19 0.75 -7.84 9.23
N GLN A 20 2.02 -7.79 9.64
CA GLN A 20 2.48 -6.79 10.58
C GLN A 20 2.54 -5.48 9.80
N ALA A 21 1.48 -4.69 9.89
CA ALA A 21 1.47 -3.35 9.31
C ALA A 21 2.69 -2.57 9.86
N PRO A 22 3.71 -2.29 9.04
CA PRO A 22 4.97 -1.73 9.52
C PRO A 22 4.82 -0.28 10.01
N PHE A 23 3.68 0.36 9.71
CA PHE A 23 3.36 1.71 10.12
C PHE A 23 2.05 1.72 10.92
N SER A 24 2.12 2.20 12.16
CA SER A 24 0.96 2.30 13.07
C SER A 24 0.48 3.74 13.30
N LYS A 25 1.32 4.73 13.01
CA LYS A 25 1.01 6.15 13.24
C LYS A 25 -0.11 6.64 12.32
N LYS A 26 -1.01 7.47 12.84
CA LYS A 26 -2.17 8.01 12.10
C LYS A 26 -2.21 9.52 12.20
N PHE A 27 -2.74 10.16 11.16
CA PHE A 27 -3.05 11.59 11.19
C PHE A 27 -4.20 11.91 12.16
N SER A 28 -5.14 10.98 12.35
CA SER A 28 -6.30 11.15 13.22
C SER A 28 -5.95 11.18 14.72
N THR A 29 -4.83 10.59 15.14
CA THR A 29 -4.41 10.59 16.55
C THR A 29 -3.59 11.83 16.92
N GLY A 30 -3.29 12.70 15.95
CA GLY A 30 -2.47 13.90 16.16
C GLY A 30 -0.96 13.64 16.26
N GLU A 31 -0.52 12.38 16.21
CA GLU A 31 0.91 12.01 16.22
C GLU A 31 1.66 12.50 14.97
N LEU A 32 0.92 12.73 13.89
CA LEU A 32 1.42 13.26 12.63
C LEU A 32 0.77 14.63 12.39
N PRO A 33 1.51 15.75 12.59
CA PRO A 33 0.96 17.09 12.41
C PRO A 33 0.63 17.34 10.93
N VAL A 34 -0.56 17.88 10.64
CA VAL A 34 -1.01 18.14 9.26
C VAL A 34 -0.52 19.50 8.80
N GLU A 35 0.67 19.53 8.20
CA GLU A 35 1.31 20.74 7.69
C GLU A 35 1.48 20.68 6.16
N PRO A 36 1.29 21.79 5.44
CA PRO A 36 1.50 21.83 3.99
C PRO A 36 2.97 21.58 3.66
N ASN A 37 3.23 20.89 2.54
CA ASN A 37 4.58 20.60 2.03
C ASN A 37 5.47 19.74 2.96
N ARG A 38 4.88 19.03 3.93
CA ARG A 38 5.62 18.14 4.85
C ARG A 38 5.64 16.67 4.39
N TYR A 39 4.62 16.25 3.65
CA TYR A 39 4.41 14.84 3.33
C TYR A 39 4.47 14.57 1.84
N HIS A 40 4.88 13.35 1.53
CA HIS A 40 5.02 12.83 0.18
C HIS A 40 4.22 11.53 0.06
N TYR A 41 3.43 11.41 -1.00
CA TYR A 41 2.67 10.22 -1.29
C TYR A 41 3.42 9.37 -2.34
N VAL A 42 4.04 8.29 -1.88
CA VAL A 42 4.73 7.32 -2.75
C VAL A 42 3.73 6.24 -3.14
N TRP A 43 3.56 6.02 -4.43
CA TRP A 43 2.59 5.06 -4.97
C TRP A 43 3.05 4.50 -6.30
N ALA A 44 2.39 3.45 -6.76
CA ALA A 44 2.59 2.93 -8.11
C ALA A 44 1.26 2.91 -8.84
N LYS A 45 1.25 3.33 -10.12
CA LYS A 45 0.02 3.42 -10.93
C LYS A 45 -0.68 2.07 -11.08
N PHE A 46 0.08 0.98 -11.05
CA PHE A 46 -0.45 -0.38 -11.17
C PHE A 46 -1.00 -0.94 -9.85
N CYS A 47 -0.71 -0.31 -8.70
CA CYS A 47 -1.07 -0.85 -7.40
C CYS A 47 -2.56 -0.58 -7.10
N PRO A 48 -3.41 -1.62 -6.96
CA PRO A 48 -4.84 -1.41 -6.70
C PRO A 48 -5.12 -0.80 -5.32
N TRP A 49 -4.20 -0.96 -4.36
CA TRP A 49 -4.36 -0.43 -3.01
C TRP A 49 -3.95 1.04 -2.89
N ALA A 50 -2.98 1.48 -3.68
CA ALA A 50 -2.45 2.84 -3.62
C ALA A 50 -3.23 3.81 -4.53
N THR A 51 -3.73 3.33 -5.67
CA THR A 51 -4.46 4.16 -6.64
C THR A 51 -5.66 4.92 -6.05
N PRO A 52 -6.51 4.35 -5.19
CA PRO A 52 -7.62 5.09 -4.58
C PRO A 52 -7.18 6.32 -3.78
N ALA A 53 -6.08 6.22 -3.04
CA ALA A 53 -5.55 7.35 -2.28
C ALA A 53 -4.94 8.43 -3.20
N ALA A 54 -4.28 8.05 -4.30
CA ALA A 54 -3.82 9.00 -5.31
C ALA A 54 -4.98 9.82 -5.90
N ILE A 55 -6.11 9.16 -6.21
CA ILE A 55 -7.32 9.80 -6.74
C ILE A 55 -7.91 10.76 -5.69
N MET A 56 -7.98 10.35 -4.42
CA MET A 56 -8.49 11.22 -3.35
C MET A 56 -7.64 12.49 -3.19
N ILE A 57 -6.31 12.39 -3.31
CA ILE A 57 -5.42 13.55 -3.25
C ILE A 57 -5.72 14.54 -4.39
N ASP A 58 -5.99 14.05 -5.60
CA ASP A 58 -6.35 14.91 -6.72
C ASP A 58 -7.74 15.54 -6.56
N TYR A 59 -8.73 14.74 -6.15
CA TYR A 59 -10.10 15.19 -6.00
C TYR A 59 -10.27 16.26 -4.91
N THR A 60 -9.50 16.15 -3.84
CA THR A 60 -9.55 17.08 -2.70
C THR A 60 -8.68 18.33 -2.90
N GLY A 61 -7.92 18.41 -4.00
CA GLY A 61 -6.97 19.51 -4.25
C GLY A 61 -5.72 19.46 -3.36
N LEU A 62 -5.49 18.37 -2.63
CA LEU A 62 -4.30 18.17 -1.80
C LEU A 62 -3.02 18.03 -2.62
N ASN A 63 -3.12 17.79 -3.93
CA ASN A 63 -2.00 17.76 -4.86
C ASN A 63 -1.16 19.05 -4.91
N GLN A 64 -1.68 20.17 -4.38
CA GLN A 64 -0.95 21.44 -4.26
C GLN A 64 0.04 21.48 -3.09
N VAL A 65 -0.19 20.65 -2.06
CA VAL A 65 0.57 20.67 -0.79
C VAL A 65 1.18 19.32 -0.41
N ILE A 66 0.68 18.23 -1.00
CA ILE A 66 1.22 16.87 -0.90
C ILE A 66 1.75 16.50 -2.28
N SER A 67 3.05 16.30 -2.38
CA SER A 67 3.65 15.83 -3.64
C SER A 67 3.46 14.32 -3.81
N LYS A 68 3.32 13.88 -5.06
CA LYS A 68 3.09 12.48 -5.44
C LYS A 68 4.28 11.92 -6.22
N PHE A 69 4.85 10.82 -5.74
CA PHE A 69 5.90 10.08 -6.44
C PHE A 69 5.35 8.76 -6.97
N ALA A 70 5.27 8.63 -8.29
CA ALA A 70 4.90 7.38 -8.93
C ALA A 70 6.15 6.52 -9.13
N THR A 71 6.14 5.30 -8.59
CA THR A 71 7.19 4.30 -8.84
C THR A 71 6.86 3.51 -10.11
N ASP A 72 7.89 3.17 -10.86
CA ASP A 72 7.76 2.35 -12.06
C ASP A 72 7.42 0.90 -11.66
N PRO A 73 6.52 0.18 -12.37
CA PRO A 73 6.44 -1.28 -12.28
C PRO A 73 7.77 -1.94 -12.65
N LEU A 74 8.64 -2.11 -11.66
CA LEU A 74 9.77 -3.02 -11.79
C LEU A 74 9.23 -4.46 -11.81
N ARG A 75 9.10 -5.01 -13.02
CA ARG A 75 9.24 -6.45 -13.22
C ARG A 75 9.75 -6.73 -14.63
N HIS A 76 11.05 -6.96 -14.75
CA HIS A 76 11.55 -7.74 -15.89
C HIS A 76 11.04 -9.18 -15.70
N PRO A 77 10.27 -9.76 -16.62
CA PRO A 77 10.00 -11.18 -16.58
C PRO A 77 11.33 -11.93 -16.82
N GLY A 78 11.79 -12.71 -15.83
CA GLY A 78 12.91 -13.65 -15.98
C GLY A 78 14.26 -13.24 -15.38
N ILE A 79 14.32 -12.22 -14.53
CA ILE A 79 15.50 -11.97 -13.68
C ILE A 79 15.07 -12.13 -12.21
N ASP A 80 15.76 -13.04 -11.51
CA ASP A 80 15.67 -13.20 -10.06
C ASP A 80 16.74 -12.29 -9.43
N ASP A 81 16.37 -11.05 -9.11
CA ASP A 81 17.18 -10.16 -8.28
C ASP A 81 16.79 -10.36 -6.80
N ASP A 82 17.21 -11.48 -6.22
CA ASP A 82 17.31 -11.67 -4.76
C ASP A 82 18.62 -11.05 -4.22
#